data_AF-A0A9E6BRS0-F1
#
_entry.id   AF-A0A9E6BRS0-F1
#
_cell.length_a   1.000
_cell.length_b   1.000
_cell.length_c   1.000
_cell.angle_alpha   90.00
_cell.angle_beta   90.00
_cell.angle_gamma   90.00
#
_symmetry.space_group_name_H-M   'P 1'
#
loop_
_entity.id
_entity.type
_entity.pdbx_description
1 polymer ?
#
loop_
_entity_poly.entity_id
_entity_poly.type
_entity_poly.pdbx_seq_one_letter_code
_entity_poly.pdbx_strand_id
1 'polypeptide(L)'
;RIEQAEPDGPARAKLDEITEAIEEWLRTVRRNQQGLQQLLLALWEYQIPEPSGDHDSNVEYDFHLQNKFYLLQTVINALVHYGTAERCLLCCLPAEAASRHVAREDEQLMKLFHAVFRDDVNRARSLLPAALASLAGRPLLYVALDSGGHPQRILAARSLQRDLRLTLLHMSRLGLLRETWHVLKTAYRLERASRIGGVAVSEFDHLFRVALQGTVDCLITSVETWDGDPDENLIETMNRVVGHYANQWRQHSRNMRLSCAERLRDEIIWDDVREFITRYGASFLDVRLLTLGNLRTILHNGVEWFLSQMAENQDPLHSEPLIEALDNEEIDFDLAVDILELIYETIVDEYDRFLEYNTTTTHSDYGDRFYCLLEFLRLEAAYRRDEWNMLPYEIAHRVLTRRGKLAAARVWEQQLAQRTAPLADTHWAALQKLEKRYGMHLPSVSTHLNERFVKPLAVNRMLALIPQAIAQLQEGQLDSPAFAELTREIDAYLADAPGSGIDVPEWLQQLEKEVKRHVESEDRDGDTEELPAHFRIIPVSHDQLERQLRSWNRSLHYARRRRPRSG
;
A
#
# COMPACT_ATOMS: atom_id res chain seq x y z
N ARG A 1 -0.97 11.77 32.83
CA ARG A 1 -1.37 11.97 34.25
C ARG A 1 -0.27 12.64 35.10
N ILE A 2 0.71 13.31 34.48
CA ILE A 2 1.91 13.88 35.14
C ILE A 2 1.62 15.20 35.90
N GLU A 3 0.56 15.92 35.53
CA GLU A 3 0.24 17.26 36.04
C GLU A 3 -0.61 17.27 37.33
N GLN A 4 -0.97 16.10 37.89
CA GLN A 4 -1.88 15.97 39.04
C GLN A 4 -1.20 15.52 40.35
N ALA A 5 0.13 15.43 40.41
CA ALA A 5 0.85 14.99 41.61
C ALA A 5 1.12 16.15 42.60
N GLU A 6 0.91 15.91 43.89
CA GLU A 6 1.21 16.86 44.98
C GLU A 6 2.71 17.20 45.09
N PRO A 7 3.08 18.39 45.63
CA PRO A 7 4.43 18.93 45.49
C PRO A 7 5.55 18.16 46.21
N ASP A 8 5.27 17.48 47.32
CA ASP A 8 6.30 16.90 48.22
C ASP A 8 6.06 15.41 48.58
N GLY A 9 5.57 14.61 47.63
CA GLY A 9 5.29 13.17 47.83
C GLY A 9 6.28 12.23 47.14
N PRO A 10 6.40 10.95 47.58
CA PRO A 10 7.19 9.91 46.91
C PRO A 10 6.76 9.66 45.44
N ALA A 11 5.56 10.06 45.07
CA ALA A 11 5.06 10.06 43.70
C ALA A 11 5.79 11.06 42.79
N ARG A 12 6.31 12.17 43.33
CA ARG A 12 7.05 13.19 42.58
C ARG A 12 8.48 12.73 42.29
N ALA A 13 9.17 12.14 43.25
CA ALA A 13 10.50 11.56 43.06
C ALA A 13 10.49 10.48 41.95
N LYS A 14 9.49 9.60 41.95
CA LYS A 14 9.29 8.60 40.89
C LYS A 14 8.98 9.22 39.52
N LEU A 15 8.31 10.37 39.51
CA LEU A 15 7.96 11.09 38.30
C LEU A 15 9.16 11.82 37.69
N ASP A 16 10.02 12.39 38.54
CA ASP A 16 11.27 13.00 38.13
C ASP A 16 12.24 11.91 37.59
N GLU A 17 12.32 10.73 38.22
CA GLU A 17 13.07 9.56 37.71
C GLU A 17 12.59 9.11 36.32
N ILE A 18 11.27 9.01 36.11
CA ILE A 18 10.69 8.68 34.80
C ILE A 18 11.03 9.76 33.76
N THR A 19 11.01 11.03 34.17
CA THR A 19 11.33 12.15 33.27
C THR A 19 12.80 12.10 32.84
N GLU A 20 13.71 11.86 33.79
CA GLU A 20 15.14 11.69 33.51
C GLU A 20 15.41 10.51 32.56
N ALA A 21 14.74 9.37 32.78
CA ALA A 21 14.83 8.21 31.89
C ALA A 21 14.35 8.52 30.46
N ILE A 22 13.22 9.24 30.32
CA ILE A 22 12.70 9.67 29.01
C ILE A 22 13.69 10.62 28.32
N GLU A 23 14.29 11.55 29.05
CA GLU A 23 15.31 12.47 28.50
C GLU A 23 16.59 11.73 28.05
N GLU A 24 17.00 10.68 28.76
CA GLU A 24 18.10 9.80 28.34
C GLU A 24 17.76 8.99 27.08
N TRP A 25 16.55 8.44 27.00
CA TRP A 25 16.08 7.77 25.78
C TRP A 25 15.99 8.74 24.60
N LEU A 26 15.54 9.97 24.82
CA LEU A 26 15.49 11.01 23.81
C LEU A 26 16.90 11.36 23.27
N ARG A 27 17.91 11.45 24.16
CA ARG A 27 19.31 11.63 23.77
C ARG A 27 19.81 10.46 22.93
N THR A 28 19.46 9.23 23.31
CA THR A 28 19.86 8.01 22.59
C THR A 28 19.23 7.95 21.20
N VAL A 29 17.93 8.22 21.09
CA VAL A 29 17.20 8.28 19.81
C VAL A 29 17.85 9.28 18.87
N ARG A 30 18.17 10.48 19.34
CA ARG A 30 18.80 11.53 18.53
C ARG A 30 20.21 11.17 18.07
N ARG A 31 21.01 10.56 18.94
CA ARG A 31 22.35 10.07 18.58
C ARG A 31 22.26 9.02 17.47
N ASN A 32 21.31 8.08 17.59
CA ASN A 32 21.13 7.03 16.59
C ASN A 32 20.61 7.60 15.26
N GLN A 33 19.69 8.56 15.29
CA GLN A 33 19.24 9.27 14.08
C GLN A 33 20.41 9.96 13.36
N GLN A 34 21.29 10.64 14.09
CA GLN A 34 22.47 11.30 13.51
C GLN A 34 23.40 10.28 12.82
N GLY A 35 23.70 9.16 13.48
CA GLY A 35 24.53 8.09 12.88
C GLY A 35 23.88 7.47 11.64
N LEU A 36 22.56 7.21 11.68
CA LEU A 36 21.83 6.67 10.54
C LEU A 36 21.74 7.66 9.38
N GLN A 37 21.64 8.97 9.64
CA GLN A 37 21.69 9.99 8.58
C GLN A 37 23.07 10.02 7.89
N GLN A 38 24.16 9.86 8.65
CA GLN A 38 25.50 9.74 8.09
C GLN A 38 25.63 8.48 7.23
N LEU A 39 25.13 7.34 7.71
CA LEU A 39 25.11 6.09 6.96
C LEU A 39 24.29 6.21 5.67
N LEU A 40 23.12 6.87 5.73
CA LEU A 40 22.27 7.08 4.56
C LEU A 40 22.99 7.84 3.45
N LEU A 41 23.72 8.90 3.82
CA LEU A 41 24.53 9.69 2.88
C LEU A 41 25.68 8.86 2.30
N ALA A 42 26.43 8.15 3.14
CA ALA A 42 27.55 7.31 2.70
C ALA A 42 27.10 6.20 1.73
N LEU A 43 25.96 5.56 2.01
CA LEU A 43 25.37 4.55 1.11
C LEU A 43 24.91 5.18 -0.20
N TRP A 44 24.34 6.38 -0.17
CA TRP A 44 23.84 7.07 -1.37
C TRP A 44 24.99 7.43 -2.32
N GLU A 45 26.08 7.98 -1.77
CA GLU A 45 27.27 8.42 -2.52
C GLU A 45 28.11 7.26 -3.08
N TYR A 46 27.92 6.04 -2.59
CA TYR A 46 28.65 4.87 -3.08
C TYR A 46 28.31 4.56 -4.55
N GLN A 47 29.30 4.58 -5.44
CA GLN A 47 29.15 4.29 -6.86
C GLN A 47 29.34 2.79 -7.14
N ILE A 48 28.41 2.21 -7.90
CA ILE A 48 28.51 0.85 -8.42
C ILE A 48 29.16 0.96 -9.82
N PRO A 49 30.14 0.10 -10.17
CA PRO A 49 30.74 0.10 -11.51
C PRO A 49 29.69 -0.05 -12.62
N GLU A 50 29.89 0.63 -13.74
CA GLU A 50 28.99 0.51 -14.91
C GLU A 50 29.10 -0.89 -15.54
N PRO A 51 27.97 -1.48 -15.99
CA PRO A 51 27.98 -2.79 -16.63
C PRO A 51 28.48 -2.70 -18.08
N SER A 52 29.07 -3.78 -18.59
CA SER A 52 29.57 -3.88 -19.97
C SER A 52 28.48 -4.17 -21.02
N GLY A 53 27.22 -4.28 -20.62
CA GLY A 53 26.09 -4.54 -21.52
C GLY A 53 25.86 -6.02 -21.83
N ASP A 54 26.82 -6.90 -21.54
CA ASP A 54 26.62 -8.35 -21.59
C ASP A 54 25.68 -8.82 -20.47
N HIS A 55 25.03 -9.95 -20.74
CA HIS A 55 24.04 -10.52 -19.84
C HIS A 55 24.58 -10.75 -18.42
N ASP A 56 25.76 -11.38 -18.30
CA ASP A 56 26.32 -11.75 -17.00
C ASP A 56 26.71 -10.49 -16.19
N SER A 57 27.33 -9.49 -16.83
CA SER A 57 27.62 -8.20 -16.22
C SER A 57 26.34 -7.48 -15.78
N ASN A 58 25.29 -7.50 -16.60
CA ASN A 58 24.02 -6.86 -16.27
C ASN A 58 23.34 -7.51 -15.05
N VAL A 59 23.42 -8.84 -14.92
CA VAL A 59 22.89 -9.56 -13.76
C VAL A 59 23.69 -9.26 -12.50
N GLU A 60 25.03 -9.23 -12.58
CA GLU A 60 25.89 -8.85 -11.45
C GLU A 60 25.64 -7.40 -11.00
N TYR A 61 25.48 -6.49 -11.96
CA TYR A 61 25.14 -5.10 -11.71
C TYR A 61 23.80 -4.95 -10.97
N ASP A 62 22.72 -5.60 -11.45
CA ASP A 62 21.41 -5.59 -10.77
C ASP A 62 21.56 -6.12 -9.34
N PHE A 63 22.30 -7.21 -9.13
CA PHE A 63 22.52 -7.74 -7.78
C PHE A 63 23.15 -6.71 -6.84
N HIS A 64 24.20 -6.00 -7.27
CA HIS A 64 24.80 -4.94 -6.47
C HIS A 64 23.86 -3.76 -6.23
N LEU A 65 23.10 -3.37 -7.26
CA LEU A 65 22.17 -2.26 -7.20
C LEU A 65 21.00 -2.53 -6.25
N GLN A 66 20.39 -3.72 -6.33
CA GLN A 66 19.32 -4.13 -5.43
C GLN A 66 19.79 -4.18 -3.97
N ASN A 67 21.01 -4.68 -3.71
CA ASN A 67 21.58 -4.65 -2.37
C ASN A 67 21.76 -3.22 -1.84
N LYS A 68 22.26 -2.30 -2.67
CA LYS A 68 22.37 -0.88 -2.32
C LYS A 68 20.99 -0.29 -1.98
N PHE A 69 19.98 -0.52 -2.82
CA PHE A 69 18.62 -0.03 -2.58
C PHE A 69 17.99 -0.63 -1.33
N TYR A 70 18.15 -1.93 -1.09
CA TYR A 70 17.68 -2.60 0.12
C TYR A 70 18.28 -1.97 1.40
N LEU A 71 19.59 -1.71 1.42
CA LEU A 71 20.26 -1.06 2.55
C LEU A 71 19.75 0.37 2.76
N LEU A 72 19.61 1.16 1.68
CA LEU A 72 19.06 2.51 1.75
C LEU A 72 17.63 2.52 2.31
N GLN A 73 16.76 1.63 1.81
CA GLN A 73 15.38 1.51 2.31
C GLN A 73 15.35 1.11 3.79
N THR A 74 16.21 0.19 4.21
CA THR A 74 16.33 -0.25 5.61
C THR A 74 16.72 0.90 6.53
N VAL A 75 17.71 1.70 6.12
CA VAL A 75 18.15 2.89 6.88
C VAL A 75 17.05 3.96 6.92
N ILE A 76 16.35 4.21 5.81
CA ILE A 76 15.20 5.12 5.77
C ILE A 76 14.11 4.67 6.74
N ASN A 77 13.73 3.39 6.71
CA ASN A 77 12.70 2.84 7.59
C ASN A 77 13.12 3.00 9.07
N ALA A 78 14.36 2.67 9.41
CA ALA A 78 14.89 2.87 10.76
C ALA A 78 14.78 4.35 11.19
N LEU A 79 15.15 5.30 10.33
CA LEU A 79 15.04 6.74 10.60
C LEU A 79 13.58 7.18 10.84
N VAL A 80 12.63 6.67 10.06
CA VAL A 80 11.19 6.92 10.26
C VAL A 80 10.71 6.37 11.62
N HIS A 81 11.15 5.16 12.00
CA HIS A 81 10.82 4.58 13.30
C HIS A 81 11.41 5.39 14.47
N TYR A 82 12.67 5.81 14.39
CA TYR A 82 13.28 6.68 15.39
C TYR A 82 12.57 8.04 15.48
N GLY A 83 12.16 8.62 14.35
CA GLY A 83 11.37 9.85 14.33
C GLY A 83 9.99 9.69 14.98
N THR A 84 9.37 8.52 14.85
CA THR A 84 8.13 8.19 15.55
C THR A 84 8.37 8.02 17.06
N ALA A 85 9.42 7.29 17.44
CA ALA A 85 9.79 7.06 18.83
C ALA A 85 10.09 8.38 19.55
N GLU A 86 10.82 9.30 18.92
CA GLU A 86 11.07 10.65 19.43
C GLU A 86 9.75 11.38 19.76
N ARG A 87 8.80 11.42 18.82
CA ARG A 87 7.50 12.07 19.03
C ARG A 87 6.69 11.43 20.16
N CYS A 88 6.71 10.10 20.27
CA CYS A 88 6.04 9.38 21.36
C CYS A 88 6.67 9.70 22.72
N LEU A 89 8.00 9.71 22.82
CA LEU A 89 8.72 10.10 24.04
C LEU A 89 8.40 11.55 24.44
N LEU A 90 8.36 12.46 23.47
CA LEU A 90 7.97 13.85 23.71
C LEU A 90 6.52 13.98 24.20
N CYS A 91 5.60 13.12 23.75
CA CYS A 91 4.22 13.09 24.28
C CYS A 91 4.16 12.69 25.75
N CYS A 92 5.14 11.90 26.22
CA CYS A 92 5.23 11.48 27.62
C CYS A 92 5.73 12.60 28.53
N LEU A 93 6.36 13.65 28.01
CA LEU A 93 6.84 14.78 28.81
C LEU A 93 5.72 15.82 29.10
N PRO A 94 5.87 16.64 30.16
CA PRO A 94 5.07 17.86 30.33
C PRO A 94 5.18 18.77 29.10
N ALA A 95 4.09 19.46 28.74
CA ALA A 95 4.04 20.27 27.51
C ALA A 95 5.16 21.34 27.45
N GLU A 96 5.52 21.93 28.59
CA GLU A 96 6.59 22.92 28.71
C GLU A 96 7.97 22.31 28.43
N ALA A 97 8.25 21.13 28.98
CA ALA A 97 9.51 20.42 28.74
C ALA A 97 9.61 19.93 27.30
N ALA A 98 8.54 19.33 26.77
CA ALA A 98 8.46 18.89 25.38
C ALA A 98 8.68 20.03 24.38
N SER A 99 8.11 21.22 24.65
CA SER A 99 8.21 22.39 23.76
C SER A 99 9.64 22.86 23.51
N ARG A 100 10.58 22.59 24.43
CA ARG A 100 12.01 22.93 24.28
C ARG A 100 12.71 22.07 23.23
N HIS A 101 12.12 20.94 22.89
CA HIS A 101 12.72 19.92 22.03
C HIS A 101 12.05 19.81 20.66
N VAL A 102 10.97 20.56 20.42
CA VAL A 102 10.14 20.45 19.21
C VAL A 102 10.47 21.60 18.27
N ALA A 103 10.71 21.28 16.99
CA ALA A 103 10.89 22.29 15.96
C ALA A 103 9.60 23.13 15.81
N ARG A 104 9.76 24.42 15.52
CA ARG A 104 8.62 25.36 15.43
C ARG A 104 7.56 24.93 14.41
N GLU A 105 7.99 24.28 13.34
CA GLU A 105 7.11 23.76 12.30
C GLU A 105 6.23 22.59 12.75
N ASP A 106 6.67 21.81 13.74
CA ASP A 106 5.97 20.64 14.27
C ASP A 106 5.16 20.94 15.53
N GLU A 107 5.22 22.17 16.05
CA GLU A 107 4.60 22.56 17.33
C GLU A 107 3.07 22.28 17.35
N GLN A 108 2.36 22.55 16.25
CA GLN A 108 0.91 22.32 16.17
C GLN A 108 0.55 20.83 16.15
N LEU A 109 1.32 20.04 15.40
CA LEU A 109 1.15 18.60 15.33
C LEU A 109 1.47 17.95 16.69
N MET A 110 2.53 18.43 17.35
CA MET A 110 2.90 17.94 18.68
C MET A 110 1.83 18.23 19.73
N LYS A 111 1.22 19.43 19.70
CA LYS A 111 0.09 19.75 20.58
C LYS A 111 -1.11 18.84 20.33
N LEU A 112 -1.39 18.50 19.07
CA LEU A 112 -2.44 17.55 18.72
C LEU A 112 -2.13 16.16 19.28
N PHE A 113 -0.92 15.63 19.05
CA PHE A 113 -0.52 14.34 19.60
C PHE A 113 -0.62 14.34 21.12
N HIS A 114 -0.12 15.36 21.82
CA HIS A 114 -0.23 15.43 23.28
C HIS A 114 -1.68 15.34 23.80
N ALA A 115 -2.62 15.99 23.12
CA ALA A 115 -4.05 15.90 23.45
C ALA A 115 -4.61 14.50 23.16
N VAL A 116 -4.19 13.90 22.05
CA VAL A 116 -4.61 12.57 21.60
C VAL A 116 -4.14 11.47 22.55
N PHE A 117 -2.86 11.46 22.93
CA PHE A 117 -2.29 10.48 23.86
C PHE A 117 -2.88 10.58 25.28
N ARG A 118 -3.60 11.66 25.59
CA ARG A 118 -4.31 11.89 26.85
C ARG A 118 -5.82 11.65 26.77
N ASP A 119 -6.30 11.15 25.63
CA ASP A 119 -7.73 10.93 25.33
C ASP A 119 -8.59 12.21 25.48
N ASP A 120 -8.00 13.40 25.30
CA ASP A 120 -8.75 14.66 25.36
C ASP A 120 -9.42 14.97 24.01
N VAL A 121 -10.61 14.38 23.84
CA VAL A 121 -11.44 14.48 22.63
C VAL A 121 -11.72 15.93 22.23
N ASN A 122 -12.05 16.79 23.21
CA ASN A 122 -12.42 18.19 22.94
C ASN A 122 -11.20 18.99 22.49
N ARG A 123 -10.07 18.80 23.17
CA ARG A 123 -8.84 19.48 22.82
C ARG A 123 -8.32 19.02 21.47
N ALA A 124 -8.29 17.72 21.21
CA ALA A 124 -7.90 17.15 19.92
C ALA A 124 -8.75 17.71 18.77
N ARG A 125 -10.08 17.72 18.93
CA ARG A 125 -11.01 18.32 17.95
C ARG A 125 -10.72 19.80 17.68
N SER A 126 -10.37 20.56 18.72
CA SER A 126 -10.08 22.00 18.58
C SER A 126 -8.73 22.30 17.92
N LEU A 127 -7.73 21.44 18.11
CA LEU A 127 -6.36 21.62 17.62
C LEU A 127 -6.18 21.11 16.18
N LEU A 128 -6.97 20.12 15.78
CA LEU A 128 -6.85 19.48 14.47
C LEU A 128 -6.82 20.45 13.28
N PRO A 129 -7.69 21.47 13.18
CA PRO A 129 -7.65 22.37 12.01
C PRO A 129 -6.34 23.14 11.86
N ALA A 130 -5.71 23.51 12.98
CA ALA A 130 -4.42 24.21 12.97
C ALA A 130 -3.27 23.26 12.63
N ALA A 131 -3.29 22.03 13.15
CA ALA A 131 -2.33 20.99 12.81
C ALA A 131 -2.40 20.59 11.33
N LEU A 132 -3.60 20.40 10.76
CA LEU A 132 -3.75 20.11 9.33
C LEU A 132 -3.27 21.27 8.44
N ALA A 133 -3.46 22.50 8.89
CA ALA A 133 -2.96 23.68 8.17
C ALA A 133 -1.43 23.78 8.20
N SER A 134 -0.77 23.35 9.29
CA SER A 134 0.70 23.37 9.38
C SER A 134 1.38 22.33 8.50
N LEU A 135 0.65 21.29 8.07
CA LEU A 135 1.17 20.29 7.12
C LEU A 135 1.13 20.77 5.65
N ALA A 136 0.46 21.89 5.37
CA ALA A 136 0.32 22.41 4.02
C ALA A 136 1.70 22.70 3.38
N GLY A 137 1.90 22.20 2.16
CA GLY A 137 3.13 22.40 1.39
C GLY A 137 4.25 21.41 1.66
N ARG A 138 4.09 20.49 2.62
CA ARG A 138 5.03 19.38 2.82
C ARG A 138 4.81 18.29 1.77
N PRO A 139 5.87 17.72 1.16
CA PRO A 139 5.74 16.69 0.13
C PRO A 139 5.23 15.39 0.74
N LEU A 140 4.15 14.85 0.17
CA LEU A 140 3.64 13.52 0.51
C LEU A 140 4.03 12.44 -0.50
N LEU A 141 4.42 12.86 -1.70
CA LEU A 141 4.90 12.01 -2.77
C LEU A 141 6.42 12.00 -2.80
N TYR A 142 7.00 10.89 -3.25
CA TYR A 142 8.43 10.75 -3.49
C TYR A 142 8.67 9.93 -4.77
N VAL A 143 9.86 10.05 -5.35
CA VAL A 143 10.31 9.16 -6.44
C VAL A 143 11.05 7.99 -5.82
N ALA A 144 10.81 6.77 -6.30
CA ALA A 144 11.44 5.56 -5.79
C ALA A 144 12.96 5.56 -6.08
N LEU A 145 13.75 4.78 -5.33
CA LEU A 145 15.22 4.80 -5.46
C LEU A 145 15.69 4.30 -6.84
N ASP A 146 15.04 3.25 -7.32
CA ASP A 146 15.19 2.64 -8.64
C ASP A 146 14.88 3.62 -9.78
N SER A 147 13.93 4.55 -9.58
CA SER A 147 13.62 5.63 -10.53
C SER A 147 14.41 6.92 -10.28
N GLY A 148 15.53 6.87 -9.55
CA GLY A 148 16.41 8.04 -9.31
C GLY A 148 15.97 8.95 -8.15
N GLY A 149 15.14 8.46 -7.25
CA GLY A 149 14.64 9.21 -6.09
C GLY A 149 15.70 9.54 -5.04
N HIS A 150 15.70 10.78 -4.56
CA HIS A 150 16.66 11.20 -3.53
C HIS A 150 16.27 10.69 -2.13
N PRO A 151 17.14 9.97 -1.39
CA PRO A 151 16.81 9.34 -0.11
C PRO A 151 16.21 10.28 0.94
N GLN A 152 16.70 11.52 1.03
CA GLN A 152 16.16 12.51 1.99
C GLN A 152 14.71 12.93 1.68
N ARG A 153 14.31 12.96 0.39
CA ARG A 153 12.93 13.28 0.01
C ARG A 153 11.99 12.12 0.36
N ILE A 154 12.46 10.88 0.14
CA ILE A 154 11.74 9.67 0.56
C ILE A 154 11.54 9.68 2.08
N LEU A 155 12.60 9.94 2.85
CA LEU A 155 12.54 10.03 4.30
C LEU A 155 11.53 11.10 4.78
N ALA A 156 11.54 12.29 4.17
CA ALA A 156 10.61 13.37 4.52
C ALA A 156 9.16 12.98 4.25
N ALA A 157 8.88 12.41 3.07
CA ALA A 157 7.54 11.97 2.69
C ALA A 157 7.03 10.85 3.60
N ARG A 158 7.85 9.81 3.84
CA ARG A 158 7.50 8.69 4.74
C ARG A 158 7.30 9.13 6.19
N SER A 159 8.10 10.07 6.68
CA SER A 159 7.90 10.64 8.02
C SER A 159 6.55 11.34 8.15
N LEU A 160 6.16 12.14 7.15
CA LEU A 160 4.85 12.79 7.12
C LEU A 160 3.70 11.79 7.00
N GLN A 161 3.85 10.76 6.15
CA GLN A 161 2.87 9.68 6.03
C GLN A 161 2.70 8.95 7.36
N ARG A 162 3.78 8.69 8.10
CA ARG A 162 3.74 8.08 9.44
C ARG A 162 2.99 8.95 10.44
N ASP A 163 3.24 10.26 10.45
CA ASP A 163 2.52 11.24 11.28
C ASP A 163 1.02 11.27 10.97
N LEU A 164 0.64 11.19 9.68
CA LEU A 164 -0.75 11.09 9.25
C LEU A 164 -1.39 9.77 9.65
N ARG A 165 -0.69 8.62 9.49
CA ARG A 165 -1.17 7.30 9.93
C ARG A 165 -1.45 7.29 11.44
N LEU A 166 -0.53 7.83 12.26
CA LEU A 166 -0.72 7.98 13.70
C LEU A 166 -1.96 8.83 14.01
N THR A 167 -2.11 9.97 13.35
CA THR A 167 -3.29 10.83 13.51
C THR A 167 -4.58 10.09 13.17
N LEU A 168 -4.64 9.41 12.02
CA LEU A 168 -5.82 8.66 11.56
C LEU A 168 -6.22 7.56 12.54
N LEU A 169 -5.24 6.77 12.98
CA LEU A 169 -5.44 5.68 13.93
C LEU A 169 -6.06 6.18 15.23
N HIS A 170 -5.57 7.28 15.78
CA HIS A 170 -6.05 7.78 17.05
C HIS A 170 -7.38 8.54 16.94
N MET A 171 -7.57 9.35 15.90
CA MET A 171 -8.82 10.11 15.73
C MET A 171 -10.03 9.18 15.68
N SER A 172 -9.92 8.06 14.98
CA SER A 172 -11.01 7.10 14.87
C SER A 172 -11.33 6.45 16.21
N ARG A 173 -10.30 6.14 17.03
CA ARG A 173 -10.48 5.58 18.38
C ARG A 173 -11.12 6.55 19.36
N LEU A 174 -10.92 7.86 19.19
CA LEU A 174 -11.60 8.90 19.99
C LEU A 174 -13.05 9.14 19.55
N GLY A 175 -13.59 8.37 18.60
CA GLY A 175 -14.93 8.57 18.05
C GLY A 175 -15.04 9.80 17.13
N LEU A 176 -13.91 10.37 16.72
CA LEU A 176 -13.83 11.56 15.86
C LEU A 176 -13.80 11.13 14.38
N LEU A 177 -14.87 10.49 13.92
CA LEU A 177 -14.95 9.86 12.58
C LEU A 177 -14.93 10.90 11.45
N ARG A 178 -15.66 12.01 11.61
CA ARG A 178 -15.62 13.12 10.66
C ARG A 178 -14.23 13.74 10.59
N GLU A 179 -13.58 13.93 11.72
CA GLU A 179 -12.23 14.47 11.79
C GLU A 179 -11.21 13.51 11.12
N THR A 180 -11.33 12.21 11.36
CA THR A 180 -10.54 11.16 10.68
C THR A 180 -10.66 11.27 9.16
N TRP A 181 -11.89 11.43 8.67
CA TRP A 181 -12.15 11.69 7.25
C TRP A 181 -11.47 12.96 6.71
N HIS A 182 -11.44 14.03 7.51
CA HIS A 182 -10.78 15.28 7.09
C HIS A 182 -9.26 15.20 7.12
N VAL A 183 -8.66 14.38 7.98
CA VAL A 183 -7.23 14.04 7.91
C VAL A 183 -6.93 13.32 6.60
N LEU A 184 -7.73 12.31 6.23
CA LEU A 184 -7.59 11.60 4.96
C LEU A 184 -7.76 12.54 3.75
N LYS A 185 -8.75 13.44 3.78
CA LYS A 185 -8.92 14.47 2.74
C LYS A 185 -7.74 15.44 2.67
N THR A 186 -7.07 15.70 3.78
CA THR A 186 -5.87 16.54 3.79
C THR A 186 -4.70 15.81 3.14
N ALA A 187 -4.49 14.53 3.45
CA ALA A 187 -3.51 13.69 2.75
C ALA A 187 -3.72 13.71 1.22
N TYR A 188 -4.97 13.50 0.77
CA TYR A 188 -5.31 13.57 -0.66
C TYR A 188 -4.98 14.93 -1.30
N ARG A 189 -5.18 16.04 -0.57
CA ARG A 189 -4.84 17.38 -1.07
C ARG A 189 -3.32 17.59 -1.13
N LEU A 190 -2.58 17.11 -0.13
CA LEU A 190 -1.12 17.20 -0.08
C LEU A 190 -0.51 16.43 -1.25
N GLU A 191 -0.99 15.22 -1.51
CA GLU A 191 -0.57 14.42 -2.66
C GLU A 191 -0.77 15.17 -3.99
N ARG A 192 -1.98 15.71 -4.20
CA ARG A 192 -2.28 16.49 -5.42
C ARG A 192 -1.47 17.78 -5.56
N ALA A 193 -1.07 18.38 -4.44
CA ALA A 193 -0.23 19.58 -4.43
C ALA A 193 1.25 19.24 -4.65
N SER A 194 1.68 18.02 -4.31
CA SER A 194 3.07 17.55 -4.37
C SER A 194 3.43 16.97 -5.74
N ARG A 195 2.93 17.53 -6.86
CA ARG A 195 3.24 16.99 -8.20
C ARG A 195 4.74 17.06 -8.47
N ILE A 196 5.38 15.91 -8.52
CA ILE A 196 6.77 15.72 -8.94
C ILE A 196 6.74 15.31 -10.42
N GLY A 197 7.71 15.75 -11.22
CA GLY A 197 7.87 15.23 -12.59
C GLY A 197 8.37 13.78 -12.55
N GLY A 198 7.75 12.89 -13.32
CA GLY A 198 8.08 11.46 -13.37
C GLY A 198 7.15 10.56 -12.53
N VAL A 199 7.52 9.28 -12.40
CA VAL A 199 6.77 8.26 -11.64
C VAL A 199 6.94 8.52 -10.14
N ALA A 200 5.86 8.99 -9.51
CA ALA A 200 5.83 9.25 -8.07
C ALA A 200 5.10 8.12 -7.33
N VAL A 201 5.67 7.72 -6.20
CA VAL A 201 5.09 6.72 -5.29
C VAL A 201 4.09 7.38 -4.35
N SER A 202 2.88 6.84 -4.31
CA SER A 202 1.82 7.24 -3.39
C SER A 202 1.57 6.15 -2.36
N GLU A 203 1.67 6.50 -1.06
CA GLU A 203 1.26 5.62 0.04
C GLU A 203 -0.16 5.95 0.55
N PHE A 204 -0.99 6.61 -0.27
CA PHE A 204 -2.35 6.96 0.11
C PHE A 204 -3.20 5.73 0.44
N ASP A 205 -2.96 4.59 -0.20
CA ASP A 205 -3.63 3.32 0.11
C ASP A 205 -3.50 2.95 1.60
N HIS A 206 -2.28 3.02 2.15
CA HIS A 206 -2.07 2.73 3.56
C HIS A 206 -2.80 3.71 4.48
N LEU A 207 -2.79 5.00 4.16
CA LEU A 207 -3.56 6.01 4.91
C LEU A 207 -5.06 5.74 4.84
N PHE A 208 -5.56 5.37 3.66
CA PHE A 208 -6.95 5.03 3.42
C PHE A 208 -7.37 3.80 4.23
N ARG A 209 -6.56 2.74 4.22
CA ARG A 209 -6.78 1.52 5.00
C ARG A 209 -6.88 1.82 6.49
N VAL A 210 -5.91 2.55 7.06
CA VAL A 210 -5.91 2.92 8.49
C VAL A 210 -7.17 3.72 8.85
N ALA A 211 -7.53 4.72 8.03
CA ALA A 211 -8.69 5.57 8.26
C ALA A 211 -10.00 4.77 8.26
N LEU A 212 -10.20 3.93 7.24
CA LEU A 212 -11.42 3.15 7.08
C LEU A 212 -11.51 2.04 8.13
N GLN A 213 -10.43 1.31 8.38
CA GLN A 213 -10.38 0.27 9.41
C GLN A 213 -10.74 0.85 10.77
N GLY A 214 -10.05 1.91 11.19
CA GLY A 214 -10.30 2.54 12.47
C GLY A 214 -11.72 3.11 12.59
N THR A 215 -12.29 3.61 11.48
CA THR A 215 -13.68 4.08 11.44
C THR A 215 -14.65 2.91 11.65
N VAL A 216 -14.49 1.80 10.92
CA VAL A 216 -15.36 0.62 11.03
C VAL A 216 -15.23 -0.04 12.39
N ASP A 217 -14.03 -0.14 12.96
CA ASP A 217 -13.81 -0.66 14.33
C ASP A 217 -14.56 0.17 15.38
N CYS A 218 -14.53 1.49 15.23
CA CYS A 218 -15.29 2.39 16.10
C CYS A 218 -16.79 2.17 15.93
N LEU A 219 -17.29 1.98 14.70
CA LEU A 219 -18.71 1.71 14.45
C LEU A 219 -19.16 0.39 15.09
N ILE A 220 -18.41 -0.70 14.89
CA ILE A 220 -18.69 -2.01 15.49
C ILE A 220 -18.75 -1.91 17.02
N THR A 221 -17.85 -1.13 17.63
CA THR A 221 -17.85 -0.92 19.08
C THR A 221 -19.02 -0.02 19.53
N SER A 222 -19.48 0.87 18.67
CA SER A 222 -20.54 1.84 18.97
C SER A 222 -21.95 1.26 18.87
N VAL A 223 -22.22 0.41 17.87
CA VAL A 223 -23.56 -0.18 17.65
C VAL A 223 -24.05 -1.01 18.83
N GLU A 224 -23.14 -1.60 19.60
CA GLU A 224 -23.46 -2.32 20.85
C GLU A 224 -24.11 -1.42 21.92
N THR A 225 -23.98 -0.10 21.79
CA THR A 225 -24.52 0.88 22.74
C THR A 225 -25.82 1.53 22.26
N TRP A 226 -26.32 1.15 21.08
CA TRP A 226 -27.50 1.75 20.48
C TRP A 226 -28.74 0.90 20.73
N ASP A 227 -29.91 1.51 20.60
CA ASP A 227 -31.18 0.79 20.64
C ASP A 227 -31.45 0.10 19.29
N GLY A 228 -32.09 -1.08 19.32
CA GLY A 228 -32.47 -1.84 18.13
C GLY A 228 -31.59 -3.08 17.88
N ASP A 229 -31.70 -3.66 16.68
CA ASP A 229 -30.85 -4.78 16.26
C ASP A 229 -29.43 -4.26 15.90
N PRO A 230 -28.37 -4.67 16.62
CA PRO A 230 -27.01 -4.23 16.34
C PRO A 230 -26.54 -4.55 14.93
N ASP A 231 -26.94 -5.68 14.35
CA ASP A 231 -26.46 -6.11 13.03
C ASP A 231 -27.14 -5.31 11.91
N GLU A 232 -28.44 -5.03 12.03
CA GLU A 232 -29.16 -4.17 11.07
C GLU A 232 -28.62 -2.74 11.10
N ASN A 233 -28.48 -2.16 12.30
CA ASN A 233 -27.92 -0.83 12.51
C ASN A 233 -26.49 -0.71 11.96
N LEU A 234 -25.68 -1.76 12.14
CA LEU A 234 -24.31 -1.82 11.65
C LEU A 234 -24.27 -1.82 10.12
N ILE A 235 -25.06 -2.69 9.46
CA ILE A 235 -25.09 -2.79 7.99
C ILE A 235 -25.58 -1.48 7.35
N GLU A 236 -26.64 -0.86 7.88
CA GLU A 236 -27.14 0.41 7.36
C GLU A 236 -26.09 1.52 7.47
N THR A 237 -25.50 1.65 8.66
CA THR A 237 -24.50 2.68 8.95
C THR A 237 -23.23 2.49 8.15
N MET A 238 -22.74 1.25 8.06
CA MET A 238 -21.56 0.91 7.28
C MET A 238 -21.75 1.24 5.80
N ASN A 239 -22.91 0.94 5.22
CA ASN A 239 -23.20 1.30 3.82
C ASN A 239 -23.05 2.80 3.56
N ARG A 240 -23.54 3.65 4.47
CA ARG A 240 -23.40 5.12 4.37
C ARG A 240 -21.95 5.57 4.53
N VAL A 241 -21.24 5.06 5.53
CA VAL A 241 -19.85 5.44 5.83
C VAL A 241 -18.89 4.94 4.75
N VAL A 242 -18.92 3.65 4.42
CA VAL A 242 -18.10 3.06 3.34
C VAL A 242 -18.45 3.74 2.01
N GLY A 243 -19.70 4.12 1.78
CA GLY A 243 -20.09 4.91 0.60
C GLY A 243 -19.32 6.22 0.47
N HIS A 244 -19.08 6.95 1.57
CA HIS A 244 -18.21 8.14 1.55
C HIS A 244 -16.76 7.78 1.19
N TYR A 245 -16.19 6.77 1.84
CA TYR A 245 -14.82 6.32 1.57
C TYR A 245 -14.63 5.81 0.13
N ALA A 246 -15.55 5.01 -0.39
CA ALA A 246 -15.54 4.53 -1.76
C ALA A 246 -15.62 5.66 -2.79
N ASN A 247 -16.36 6.73 -2.50
CA ASN A 247 -16.39 7.91 -3.37
C ASN A 247 -15.04 8.64 -3.41
N GLN A 248 -14.36 8.76 -2.27
CA GLN A 248 -13.04 9.38 -2.21
C GLN A 248 -11.96 8.49 -2.85
N TRP A 249 -12.04 7.18 -2.60
CA TRP A 249 -11.16 6.19 -3.21
C TRP A 249 -11.21 6.25 -4.73
N ARG A 250 -12.42 6.23 -5.31
CA ARG A 250 -12.59 6.36 -6.78
C ARG A 250 -12.03 7.66 -7.35
N GLN A 251 -12.02 8.76 -6.59
CA GLN A 251 -11.43 10.02 -7.05
C GLN A 251 -9.89 9.99 -7.01
N HIS A 252 -9.33 9.19 -6.11
CA HIS A 252 -7.89 8.98 -6.00
C HIS A 252 -7.41 7.96 -7.03
N SER A 253 -7.98 6.75 -7.02
CA SER A 253 -7.57 5.63 -7.85
C SER A 253 -7.54 5.94 -9.35
N ARG A 254 -8.47 6.76 -9.85
CA ARG A 254 -8.56 7.17 -11.26
C ARG A 254 -7.30 7.84 -11.82
N ASN A 255 -6.49 8.46 -10.99
CA ASN A 255 -5.29 9.19 -11.44
C ASN A 255 -3.99 8.42 -11.16
N MET A 256 -4.09 7.18 -10.66
CA MET A 256 -2.95 6.34 -10.33
C MET A 256 -2.87 5.19 -11.33
N ARG A 257 -1.68 4.86 -11.82
CA ARG A 257 -1.42 3.68 -12.64
C ARG A 257 -1.16 2.49 -11.70
N LEU A 258 -1.81 1.36 -11.94
CA LEU A 258 -1.68 0.15 -11.11
C LEU A 258 -0.67 -0.83 -11.68
N SER A 259 -0.60 -0.88 -13.01
CA SER A 259 0.30 -1.78 -13.73
C SER A 259 0.80 -1.10 -14.99
N CYS A 260 1.97 -1.52 -15.44
CA CYS A 260 2.52 -1.10 -16.70
C CYS A 260 1.62 -1.47 -17.89
N ALA A 261 0.99 -2.65 -17.83
CA ALA A 261 0.07 -3.15 -18.84
C ALA A 261 -1.16 -2.25 -19.07
N GLU A 262 -1.50 -1.33 -18.16
CA GLU A 262 -2.63 -0.42 -18.37
C GLU A 262 -2.44 0.56 -19.53
N ARG A 263 -1.20 0.90 -19.89
CA ARG A 263 -0.91 1.71 -21.09
C ARG A 263 -1.33 1.00 -22.37
N LEU A 264 -1.20 -0.33 -22.41
CA LEU A 264 -1.57 -1.17 -23.55
C LEU A 264 -3.09 -1.23 -23.78
N ARG A 265 -3.90 -0.64 -22.89
CA ARG A 265 -5.35 -0.52 -23.09
C ARG A 265 -5.73 0.57 -24.08
N ASP A 266 -4.83 1.52 -24.34
CA ASP A 266 -5.00 2.46 -25.44
C ASP A 266 -4.80 1.71 -26.76
N GLU A 267 -5.78 1.75 -27.66
CA GLU A 267 -5.73 0.95 -28.89
C GLU A 267 -4.63 1.43 -29.86
N ILE A 268 -4.25 2.71 -29.84
CA ILE A 268 -3.17 3.22 -30.69
C ILE A 268 -1.84 2.67 -30.21
N ILE A 269 -1.55 2.82 -28.92
CA ILE A 269 -0.33 2.28 -28.29
C ILE A 269 -0.29 0.76 -28.49
N TRP A 270 -1.42 0.08 -28.35
CA TRP A 270 -1.50 -1.37 -28.56
C TRP A 270 -1.16 -1.79 -29.99
N ASP A 271 -1.72 -1.10 -30.99
CA ASP A 271 -1.47 -1.42 -32.38
C ASP A 271 0.02 -1.20 -32.74
N ASP A 272 0.63 -0.11 -32.25
CA ASP A 272 2.05 0.19 -32.42
C ASP A 272 2.94 -0.89 -31.78
N VAL A 273 2.66 -1.27 -30.52
CA VAL A 273 3.40 -2.32 -29.80
C VAL A 273 3.25 -3.67 -30.52
N ARG A 274 2.04 -4.01 -30.98
CA ARG A 274 1.79 -5.28 -31.69
C ARG A 274 2.54 -5.34 -33.01
N GLU A 275 2.53 -4.26 -33.79
CA GLU A 275 3.27 -4.18 -35.05
C GLU A 275 4.77 -4.28 -34.81
N PHE A 276 5.29 -3.54 -33.83
CA PHE A 276 6.70 -3.57 -33.45
C PHE A 276 7.16 -4.98 -33.05
N ILE A 277 6.39 -5.67 -32.19
CA ILE A 277 6.70 -7.06 -31.78
C ILE A 277 6.66 -7.99 -32.99
N THR A 278 5.64 -7.89 -33.84
CA THR A 278 5.51 -8.76 -35.01
C THR A 278 6.69 -8.60 -35.98
N ARG A 279 7.21 -7.37 -36.11
CA ARG A 279 8.28 -7.05 -37.06
C ARG A 279 9.68 -7.36 -36.50
N TYR A 280 9.91 -7.09 -35.22
CA TYR A 280 11.25 -7.11 -34.65
C TYR A 280 11.42 -8.03 -33.42
N GLY A 281 10.33 -8.49 -32.80
CA GLY A 281 10.33 -9.19 -31.51
C GLY A 281 11.17 -10.48 -31.46
N ALA A 282 11.41 -11.13 -32.60
CA ALA A 282 12.22 -12.35 -32.68
C ALA A 282 13.67 -12.16 -32.20
N SER A 283 14.21 -10.94 -32.28
CA SER A 283 15.60 -10.63 -31.94
C SER A 283 15.85 -10.34 -30.45
N PHE A 284 14.90 -9.72 -29.76
CA PHE A 284 15.11 -9.18 -28.41
C PHE A 284 14.14 -9.68 -27.36
N LEU A 285 13.15 -10.50 -27.73
CA LEU A 285 12.21 -11.15 -26.81
C LEU A 285 12.55 -12.64 -26.62
N ASP A 286 13.82 -13.00 -26.76
CA ASP A 286 14.33 -14.33 -26.41
C ASP A 286 14.42 -14.49 -24.89
N VAL A 287 14.03 -15.67 -24.38
CA VAL A 287 13.98 -15.99 -22.95
C VAL A 287 15.32 -15.76 -22.24
N ARG A 288 16.46 -15.94 -22.93
CA ARG A 288 17.79 -15.71 -22.34
C ARG A 288 18.06 -14.24 -22.05
N LEU A 289 17.52 -13.33 -22.86
CA LEU A 289 17.66 -11.89 -22.67
C LEU A 289 16.65 -11.37 -21.65
N LEU A 290 15.48 -11.98 -21.57
CA LEU A 290 14.37 -11.56 -20.70
C LEU A 290 14.49 -12.02 -19.24
N THR A 291 15.71 -12.25 -18.73
CA THR A 291 15.89 -12.49 -17.29
C THR A 291 15.63 -11.20 -16.51
N LEU A 292 15.07 -11.34 -15.31
CA LEU A 292 14.70 -10.21 -14.47
C LEU A 292 15.86 -9.25 -14.18
N GLY A 293 17.07 -9.78 -13.89
CA GLY A 293 18.25 -8.96 -13.63
C GLY A 293 18.71 -8.18 -14.87
N ASN A 294 18.71 -8.81 -16.05
CA ASN A 294 19.07 -8.13 -17.29
C ASN A 294 18.08 -7.01 -17.63
N LEU A 295 16.77 -7.28 -17.54
CA LEU A 295 15.73 -6.28 -17.82
C LEU A 295 15.79 -5.10 -16.86
N ARG A 296 15.97 -5.33 -15.56
CA ARG A 296 16.11 -4.24 -14.58
C ARG A 296 17.35 -3.39 -14.85
N THR A 297 18.46 -3.98 -15.25
CA THR A 297 19.68 -3.24 -15.62
C THR A 297 19.48 -2.39 -16.87
N ILE A 298 18.81 -2.93 -17.90
CA ILE A 298 18.45 -2.16 -19.11
C ILE A 298 17.57 -0.97 -18.73
N LEU A 299 16.49 -1.19 -17.97
CA LEU A 299 15.59 -0.12 -17.55
C LEU A 299 16.29 0.92 -16.65
N HIS A 300 17.25 0.50 -15.82
CA HIS A 300 17.99 1.42 -14.96
C HIS A 300 18.92 2.35 -15.74
N ASN A 301 19.62 1.84 -16.76
CA ASN A 301 20.53 2.63 -17.60
C ASN A 301 19.83 3.33 -18.77
N GLY A 302 18.60 2.94 -19.07
CA GLY A 302 17.82 3.40 -20.23
C GLY A 302 17.89 2.42 -21.40
N VAL A 303 16.80 2.36 -22.16
CA VAL A 303 16.74 1.50 -23.36
C VAL A 303 17.65 2.05 -24.46
N GLU A 304 17.87 3.36 -24.50
CA GLU A 304 18.82 4.03 -25.40
C GLU A 304 20.24 3.50 -25.20
N TRP A 305 20.65 3.30 -23.94
CA TRP A 305 21.94 2.72 -23.60
C TRP A 305 22.03 1.29 -24.14
N PHE A 306 20.98 0.49 -23.95
CA PHE A 306 20.93 -0.89 -24.44
C PHE A 306 21.01 -0.97 -25.97
N LEU A 307 20.25 -0.15 -26.69
CA LEU A 307 20.29 -0.09 -28.16
C LEU A 307 21.68 0.35 -28.66
N SER A 308 22.32 1.30 -27.97
CA SER A 308 23.69 1.73 -28.30
C SER A 308 24.70 0.60 -28.09
N GLN A 309 24.60 -0.13 -26.97
CA GLN A 309 25.47 -1.29 -26.70
C GLN A 309 25.25 -2.43 -27.70
N MET A 310 24.02 -2.66 -28.15
CA MET A 310 23.72 -3.62 -29.20
C MET A 310 24.34 -3.20 -30.53
N ALA A 311 24.22 -1.92 -30.91
CA ALA A 311 24.80 -1.38 -32.14
C ALA A 311 26.34 -1.49 -32.14
N GLU A 312 27.00 -1.22 -31.01
CA GLU A 312 28.46 -1.31 -30.87
C GLU A 312 28.99 -2.75 -30.94
N ASN A 313 28.21 -3.72 -30.47
CA ASN A 313 28.60 -5.13 -30.36
C ASN A 313 27.99 -6.03 -31.45
N GLN A 314 27.46 -5.47 -32.54
CA GLN A 314 26.85 -6.27 -33.61
C GLN A 314 27.84 -7.23 -34.28
N ASP A 315 27.34 -8.42 -34.62
CA ASP A 315 28.04 -9.31 -35.56
C ASP A 315 27.97 -8.69 -36.97
N PRO A 316 29.09 -8.33 -37.61
CA PRO A 316 29.10 -7.78 -38.96
C PRO A 316 28.51 -8.71 -40.03
N LEU A 317 28.32 -9.99 -39.73
CA LEU A 317 27.74 -10.99 -40.63
C LEU A 317 26.25 -11.24 -40.39
N HIS A 318 25.70 -10.82 -39.24
CA HIS A 318 24.30 -11.00 -38.85
C HIS A 318 23.80 -9.75 -38.12
N SER A 319 23.48 -8.71 -38.89
CA SER A 319 22.91 -7.47 -38.34
C SER A 319 21.54 -7.73 -37.74
N GLU A 320 21.29 -7.17 -36.56
CA GLU A 320 20.00 -7.27 -35.90
C GLU A 320 18.95 -6.44 -36.66
N PRO A 321 17.80 -7.01 -37.07
CA PRO A 321 16.78 -6.33 -37.88
C PRO A 321 16.29 -5.00 -37.32
N LEU A 322 16.20 -4.87 -36.00
CA LEU A 322 15.79 -3.61 -35.36
C LEU A 322 16.85 -2.51 -35.55
N ILE A 323 18.12 -2.84 -35.39
CA ILE A 323 19.21 -1.87 -35.54
C ILE A 323 19.37 -1.49 -37.01
N GLU A 324 19.25 -2.46 -37.94
CA GLU A 324 19.25 -2.16 -39.37
C GLU A 324 18.09 -1.22 -39.75
N ALA A 325 16.90 -1.44 -39.18
CA ALA A 325 15.76 -0.55 -39.40
C ALA A 325 15.97 0.86 -38.80
N LEU A 326 16.69 0.97 -37.67
CA LEU A 326 17.07 2.26 -37.08
C LEU A 326 18.11 2.99 -37.95
N ASP A 327 19.14 2.27 -38.43
CA ASP A 327 20.18 2.82 -39.32
C ASP A 327 19.60 3.28 -40.66
N ASN A 328 18.58 2.58 -41.16
CA ASN A 328 17.87 2.92 -42.40
C ASN A 328 16.73 3.94 -42.20
N GLU A 329 16.53 4.47 -41.00
CA GLU A 329 15.45 5.41 -40.63
C GLU A 329 14.03 4.88 -40.95
N GLU A 330 13.84 3.56 -40.92
CA GLU A 330 12.53 2.93 -41.14
C GLU A 330 11.62 3.00 -39.91
N ILE A 331 12.22 3.17 -38.73
CA ILE A 331 11.56 3.44 -37.46
C ILE A 331 12.29 4.56 -36.74
N ASP A 332 11.51 5.43 -36.09
CA ASP A 332 12.05 6.50 -35.26
C ASP A 332 12.69 5.94 -33.98
N PHE A 333 13.86 6.49 -33.61
CA PHE A 333 14.64 6.01 -32.45
C PHE A 333 13.88 6.20 -31.14
N ASP A 334 13.27 7.37 -30.94
CA ASP A 334 12.52 7.67 -29.71
C ASP A 334 11.29 6.77 -29.61
N LEU A 335 10.61 6.49 -30.73
CA LEU A 335 9.50 5.54 -30.77
C LEU A 335 9.93 4.11 -30.40
N ALA A 336 11.06 3.63 -30.92
CA ALA A 336 11.57 2.30 -30.61
C ALA A 336 11.93 2.17 -29.11
N VAL A 337 12.53 3.21 -28.54
CA VAL A 337 12.86 3.32 -27.12
C VAL A 337 11.59 3.26 -26.26
N ASP A 338 10.59 4.10 -26.57
CA ASP A 338 9.32 4.17 -25.82
C ASP A 338 8.56 2.82 -25.83
N ILE A 339 8.56 2.12 -26.98
CA ILE A 339 7.90 0.82 -27.12
C ILE A 339 8.64 -0.27 -26.33
N LEU A 340 9.97 -0.35 -26.47
CA LEU A 340 10.78 -1.33 -25.75
C LEU A 340 10.75 -1.11 -24.25
N GLU A 341 10.83 0.15 -23.80
CA GLU A 341 10.69 0.50 -22.39
C GLU A 341 9.35 0.02 -21.86
N LEU A 342 8.25 0.28 -22.57
CA LEU A 342 6.92 -0.19 -22.17
C LEU A 342 6.83 -1.73 -22.11
N ILE A 343 7.42 -2.44 -23.07
CA ILE A 343 7.43 -3.91 -23.07
C ILE A 343 8.22 -4.44 -21.87
N TYR A 344 9.45 -3.97 -21.67
CA TYR A 344 10.32 -4.41 -20.58
C TYR A 344 9.78 -4.03 -19.21
N GLU A 345 9.24 -2.82 -19.04
CA GLU A 345 8.51 -2.42 -17.83
C GLU A 345 7.36 -3.37 -17.54
N THR A 346 6.58 -3.76 -18.56
CA THR A 346 5.43 -4.67 -18.39
C THR A 346 5.88 -6.08 -18.00
N ILE A 347 7.00 -6.57 -18.55
CA ILE A 347 7.56 -7.87 -18.19
C ILE A 347 8.09 -7.86 -16.75
N VAL A 348 8.79 -6.80 -16.35
CA VAL A 348 9.30 -6.67 -14.98
C VAL A 348 8.15 -6.56 -13.97
N ASP A 349 7.09 -5.82 -14.30
CA ASP A 349 5.89 -5.66 -13.49
C ASP A 349 5.10 -6.98 -13.33
N GLU A 350 5.06 -7.82 -14.38
CA GLU A 350 4.30 -9.07 -14.42
C GLU A 350 5.19 -10.30 -14.63
N TYR A 351 6.36 -10.34 -13.98
CA TYR A 351 7.38 -11.35 -14.25
C TYR A 351 6.92 -12.79 -13.99
N ASP A 352 6.11 -13.01 -12.95
CA ASP A 352 5.57 -14.34 -12.63
C ASP A 352 4.64 -14.84 -13.74
N ARG A 353 3.89 -13.94 -14.39
CA ARG A 353 3.05 -14.26 -15.55
C ARG A 353 3.89 -14.58 -16.78
N PHE A 354 5.00 -13.88 -16.95
CA PHE A 354 5.97 -14.20 -18.00
C PHE A 354 6.61 -15.57 -17.80
N LEU A 355 6.98 -15.94 -16.57
CA LEU A 355 7.49 -17.28 -16.26
C LEU A 355 6.46 -18.38 -16.56
N GLU A 356 5.20 -18.18 -16.19
CA GLU A 356 4.11 -19.09 -16.53
C GLU A 356 3.94 -19.22 -18.05
N TYR A 357 3.93 -18.10 -18.78
CA TYR A 357 3.83 -18.07 -20.24
C TYR A 357 4.94 -18.88 -20.93
N ASN A 358 6.18 -18.76 -20.45
CA ASN A 358 7.34 -19.47 -20.98
C ASN A 358 7.32 -20.98 -20.72
N THR A 359 6.66 -21.40 -19.64
CA THR A 359 6.66 -22.81 -19.23
C THR A 359 5.43 -23.57 -19.70
N THR A 360 4.31 -22.88 -19.94
CA THR A 360 3.01 -23.51 -20.23
C THR A 360 2.58 -23.43 -21.69
N THR A 361 3.27 -22.64 -22.51
CA THR A 361 2.84 -22.33 -23.88
C THR A 361 3.99 -22.53 -24.87
N THR A 362 3.69 -22.97 -26.09
CA THR A 362 4.69 -23.07 -27.18
C THR A 362 4.87 -21.73 -27.92
N HIS A 363 4.03 -20.73 -27.65
CA HIS A 363 4.14 -19.42 -28.29
C HIS A 363 5.31 -18.61 -27.72
N SER A 364 5.80 -18.95 -26.52
CA SER A 364 6.98 -18.33 -25.91
C SER A 364 8.29 -18.59 -26.67
N ASP A 365 8.33 -19.63 -27.50
CA ASP A 365 9.49 -19.92 -28.35
C ASP A 365 9.64 -18.88 -29.49
N TYR A 366 8.64 -18.03 -29.69
CA TYR A 366 8.53 -17.11 -30.82
C TYR A 366 8.37 -15.66 -30.32
N GLY A 367 9.48 -14.91 -30.31
CA GLY A 367 9.48 -13.51 -29.86
C GLY A 367 8.56 -12.59 -30.68
N ASP A 368 8.32 -12.91 -31.96
CA ASP A 368 7.36 -12.20 -32.83
C ASP A 368 5.89 -12.43 -32.43
N ARG A 369 5.61 -13.41 -31.56
CA ARG A 369 4.28 -13.70 -31.00
C ARG A 369 4.09 -13.21 -29.58
N PHE A 370 5.07 -12.49 -29.02
CA PHE A 370 5.04 -12.05 -27.62
C PHE A 370 3.83 -11.16 -27.28
N TYR A 371 3.24 -10.49 -28.29
CA TYR A 371 2.01 -9.72 -28.11
C TYR A 371 0.85 -10.59 -27.56
N CYS A 372 0.85 -11.91 -27.78
CA CYS A 372 -0.14 -12.82 -27.19
C CYS A 372 -0.15 -12.72 -25.66
N LEU A 373 1.02 -12.73 -25.01
CA LEU A 373 1.13 -12.55 -23.56
C LEU A 373 0.61 -11.17 -23.14
N LEU A 374 1.05 -10.11 -23.83
CA LEU A 374 0.66 -8.74 -23.51
C LEU A 374 -0.86 -8.51 -23.60
N GLU A 375 -1.58 -9.20 -24.50
CA GLU A 375 -3.04 -9.11 -24.58
C GLU A 375 -3.74 -9.76 -23.37
N PHE A 376 -3.19 -10.83 -22.80
CA PHE A 376 -3.66 -11.41 -21.54
C PHE A 376 -3.39 -10.47 -20.36
N LEU A 377 -2.19 -9.89 -20.28
CA LEU A 377 -1.84 -8.92 -19.24
C LEU A 377 -2.70 -7.65 -19.33
N ARG A 378 -3.01 -7.19 -20.54
CA ARG A 378 -3.93 -6.06 -20.79
C ARG A 378 -5.33 -6.35 -20.24
N LEU A 379 -5.84 -7.58 -20.39
CA LEU A 379 -7.12 -8.01 -19.82
C LEU A 379 -7.05 -8.10 -18.29
N GLU A 380 -6.01 -8.73 -17.75
CA GLU A 380 -5.81 -8.86 -16.30
C GLU A 380 -5.69 -7.48 -15.63
N ALA A 381 -4.97 -6.54 -16.24
CA ALA A 381 -4.85 -5.17 -15.76
C ALA A 381 -6.22 -4.45 -15.71
N ALA A 382 -7.11 -4.71 -16.68
CA ALA A 382 -8.47 -4.18 -16.64
C ALA A 382 -9.28 -4.77 -15.48
N TYR A 383 -9.15 -6.07 -15.22
CA TYR A 383 -9.77 -6.72 -14.06
C TYR A 383 -9.23 -6.18 -12.74
N ARG A 384 -7.90 -6.10 -12.57
CA ARG A 384 -7.22 -5.53 -11.38
C ARG A 384 -7.65 -4.10 -11.11
N ARG A 385 -7.89 -3.29 -12.15
CA ARG A 385 -8.41 -1.93 -11.98
C ARG A 385 -9.80 -1.91 -11.33
N ASP A 386 -10.67 -2.81 -11.75
CA ASP A 386 -12.02 -2.92 -11.20
C ASP A 386 -11.99 -3.49 -9.78
N GLU A 387 -11.15 -4.49 -9.53
CA GLU A 387 -10.87 -5.02 -8.21
C GLU A 387 -10.36 -3.93 -7.26
N TRP A 388 -9.39 -3.13 -7.70
CA TRP A 388 -8.85 -2.02 -6.92
C TRP A 388 -9.94 -1.03 -6.50
N ASN A 389 -10.99 -0.83 -7.31
CA ASN A 389 -12.12 0.02 -6.94
C ASN A 389 -13.00 -0.58 -5.82
N MET A 390 -12.92 -1.90 -5.60
CA MET A 390 -13.66 -2.63 -4.55
C MET A 390 -12.95 -2.65 -3.21
N LEU A 391 -11.69 -2.21 -3.15
CA LEU A 391 -10.89 -2.19 -1.93
C LEU A 391 -11.63 -1.66 -0.67
N PRO A 392 -12.42 -0.57 -0.70
CA PRO A 392 -13.14 -0.10 0.48
C PRO A 392 -14.11 -1.15 1.06
N TYR A 393 -14.72 -1.98 0.21
CA TYR A 393 -15.65 -3.03 0.62
C TYR A 393 -14.91 -4.21 1.23
N GLU A 394 -13.75 -4.58 0.68
CA GLU A 394 -12.88 -5.62 1.23
C GLU A 394 -12.33 -5.24 2.61
N ILE A 395 -11.89 -3.99 2.77
CA ILE A 395 -11.42 -3.48 4.07
C ILE A 395 -12.53 -3.59 5.12
N ALA A 396 -13.74 -3.15 4.78
CA ALA A 396 -14.90 -3.21 5.66
C ALA A 396 -15.24 -4.66 6.04
N HIS A 397 -15.27 -5.58 5.07
CA HIS A 397 -15.49 -7.00 5.29
C HIS A 397 -14.44 -7.61 6.23
N ARG A 398 -13.16 -7.34 5.99
CA ARG A 398 -12.05 -7.82 6.82
C ARG A 398 -12.16 -7.36 8.28
N VAL A 399 -12.62 -6.13 8.51
CA VAL A 399 -12.83 -5.64 9.88
C VAL A 399 -14.01 -6.36 10.54
N LEU A 400 -15.11 -6.59 9.81
CA LEU A 400 -16.25 -7.37 10.32
C LEU A 400 -15.83 -8.79 10.73
N THR A 401 -15.09 -9.50 9.88
CA THR A 401 -14.66 -10.88 10.19
C THR A 401 -13.71 -10.89 11.38
N ARG A 402 -12.70 -10.02 11.42
CA ARG A 402 -11.74 -9.92 12.55
C ARG A 402 -12.40 -9.57 13.87
N ARG A 403 -13.48 -8.80 13.87
CA ARG A 403 -14.26 -8.45 15.08
C ARG A 403 -15.34 -9.48 15.42
N GLY A 404 -15.38 -10.62 14.73
CA GLY A 404 -16.33 -11.71 14.99
C GLY A 404 -17.75 -11.44 14.51
N LYS A 405 -17.98 -10.39 13.72
CA LYS A 405 -19.30 -10.02 13.18
C LYS A 405 -19.64 -10.82 11.91
N LEU A 406 -19.68 -12.15 12.03
CA LEU A 406 -19.80 -13.08 10.90
C LEU A 406 -21.13 -12.97 10.15
N ALA A 407 -22.25 -12.74 10.85
CA ALA A 407 -23.55 -12.57 10.21
C ALA A 407 -23.58 -11.33 9.32
N ALA A 408 -23.14 -10.18 9.86
CA ALA A 408 -22.98 -8.94 9.11
C ALA A 408 -21.99 -9.10 7.94
N ALA A 409 -20.86 -9.79 8.15
CA ALA A 409 -19.89 -10.07 7.07
C ALA A 409 -20.51 -10.84 5.90
N ARG A 410 -21.34 -11.86 6.16
CA ARG A 410 -22.06 -12.62 5.12
C ARG A 410 -23.06 -11.76 4.34
N VAL A 411 -23.83 -10.91 5.03
CA VAL A 411 -24.75 -9.96 4.36
C VAL A 411 -23.96 -9.00 3.47
N TRP A 412 -22.84 -8.50 3.96
CA TRP A 412 -21.95 -7.61 3.22
C TRP A 412 -21.37 -8.27 1.96
N GLU A 413 -20.90 -9.51 2.09
CA GLU A 413 -20.40 -10.32 0.97
C GLU A 413 -21.47 -10.56 -0.10
N GLN A 414 -22.70 -10.91 0.31
CA GLN A 414 -23.82 -11.08 -0.63
C GLN A 414 -24.14 -9.79 -1.39
N GLN A 415 -24.12 -8.65 -0.72
CA GLN A 415 -24.34 -7.34 -1.37
C GLN A 415 -23.22 -7.03 -2.37
N LEU A 416 -21.95 -7.33 -2.04
CA LEU A 416 -20.84 -7.14 -2.96
C LEU A 416 -20.94 -8.07 -4.17
N ALA A 417 -21.19 -9.36 -3.95
CA ALA A 417 -21.32 -10.37 -5.01
C ALA A 417 -22.40 -10.00 -6.03
N GLN A 418 -23.58 -9.57 -5.57
CA GLN A 418 -24.67 -9.13 -6.44
C GLN A 418 -24.27 -7.91 -7.28
N ARG A 419 -23.49 -6.99 -6.69
CA ARG A 419 -23.05 -5.78 -7.36
C ARG A 419 -21.96 -6.02 -8.39
N THR A 420 -21.04 -6.95 -8.13
CA THR A 420 -19.86 -7.19 -8.98
C THR A 420 -20.08 -8.27 -10.05
N ALA A 421 -21.10 -9.12 -9.91
CA ALA A 421 -21.36 -10.22 -10.84
C ALA A 421 -21.38 -9.82 -12.34
N PRO A 422 -22.07 -8.75 -12.78
CA PRO A 422 -22.10 -8.38 -14.21
C PRO A 422 -20.72 -7.99 -14.76
N LEU A 423 -19.89 -7.40 -13.91
CA LEU A 423 -18.53 -6.99 -14.27
C LEU A 423 -17.61 -8.20 -14.38
N ALA A 424 -17.71 -9.13 -13.44
CA ALA A 424 -16.98 -10.39 -13.47
C ALA A 424 -17.34 -11.22 -14.72
N ASP A 425 -18.63 -11.29 -15.08
CA ASP A 425 -19.08 -11.99 -16.29
C ASP A 425 -18.50 -11.37 -17.58
N THR A 426 -18.32 -10.05 -17.59
CA THR A 426 -17.74 -9.33 -18.74
C THR A 426 -16.27 -9.70 -18.94
N HIS A 427 -15.47 -9.65 -17.86
CA HIS A 427 -14.05 -10.04 -17.89
C HIS A 427 -13.88 -11.52 -18.23
N TRP A 428 -14.70 -12.39 -17.63
CA TRP A 428 -14.69 -13.82 -17.92
C TRP A 428 -14.97 -14.13 -19.39
N ALA A 429 -16.00 -13.49 -19.98
CA ALA A 429 -16.31 -13.66 -21.40
C ALA A 429 -15.19 -13.14 -22.33
N ALA A 430 -14.46 -12.09 -21.91
CA ALA A 430 -13.30 -11.59 -22.65
C ALA A 430 -12.14 -12.61 -22.60
N LEU A 431 -11.87 -13.18 -21.43
CA LEU A 431 -10.84 -14.23 -21.27
C LEU A 431 -11.13 -15.43 -22.18
N GLN A 432 -12.35 -15.97 -22.15
CA GLN A 432 -12.72 -17.13 -22.96
C GLN A 432 -12.54 -16.88 -24.47
N LYS A 433 -12.80 -15.65 -24.94
CA LYS A 433 -12.55 -15.26 -26.33
C LYS A 433 -11.06 -15.24 -26.64
N LEU A 434 -10.25 -14.73 -25.72
CA LEU A 434 -8.81 -14.61 -25.87
C LEU A 434 -8.12 -15.99 -25.90
N GLU A 435 -8.49 -16.86 -24.96
CA GLU A 435 -8.01 -18.26 -24.91
C GLU A 435 -8.33 -19.01 -26.20
N LYS A 436 -9.56 -18.86 -26.70
CA LYS A 436 -9.98 -19.48 -27.96
C LYS A 436 -9.24 -18.90 -29.17
N ARG A 437 -8.97 -17.59 -29.18
CA ARG A 437 -8.28 -16.91 -30.29
C ARG A 437 -6.84 -17.40 -30.45
N TYR A 438 -6.12 -17.55 -29.34
CA TYR A 438 -4.70 -17.92 -29.36
C TYR A 438 -4.44 -19.40 -29.13
N GLY A 439 -5.46 -20.18 -28.76
CA GLY A 439 -5.29 -21.57 -28.37
C GLY A 439 -4.36 -21.71 -27.16
N MET A 440 -4.40 -20.72 -26.27
CA MET A 440 -3.50 -20.56 -25.13
C MET A 440 -4.33 -20.46 -23.85
N HIS A 441 -3.81 -21.02 -22.77
CA HIS A 441 -4.40 -20.93 -21.45
C HIS A 441 -3.31 -20.51 -20.46
N LEU A 442 -3.57 -19.43 -19.70
CA LEU A 442 -2.73 -18.99 -18.60
C LEU A 442 -3.48 -19.27 -17.29
N PRO A 443 -3.17 -20.36 -16.57
CA PRO A 443 -3.89 -20.78 -15.37
C PRO A 443 -3.97 -19.69 -14.31
N SER A 444 -2.92 -18.90 -14.11
CA SER A 444 -2.90 -17.87 -13.08
C SER A 444 -3.83 -16.70 -13.41
N VAL A 445 -3.85 -16.25 -14.67
CA VAL A 445 -4.80 -15.23 -15.14
C VAL A 445 -6.24 -15.75 -15.03
N SER A 446 -6.44 -17.01 -15.41
CA SER A 446 -7.77 -17.64 -15.38
C SER A 446 -8.30 -17.82 -13.97
N THR A 447 -7.44 -18.25 -13.05
CA THR A 447 -7.76 -18.38 -11.62
C THR A 447 -8.14 -17.02 -11.04
N HIS A 448 -7.35 -15.98 -11.33
CA HIS A 448 -7.58 -14.63 -10.85
C HIS A 448 -8.92 -14.06 -11.33
N LEU A 449 -9.27 -14.19 -12.61
CA LEU A 449 -10.57 -13.72 -13.11
C LEU A 449 -11.74 -14.58 -12.58
N ASN A 450 -11.51 -15.87 -12.30
CA ASN A 450 -12.50 -16.75 -11.69
C ASN A 450 -12.79 -16.42 -10.22
N GLU A 451 -12.00 -15.55 -9.58
CA GLU A 451 -12.26 -15.07 -8.22
C GLU A 451 -13.49 -14.15 -8.14
N ARG A 452 -13.89 -13.56 -9.27
CA ARG A 452 -15.10 -12.73 -9.43
C ARG A 452 -15.22 -11.62 -8.37
N PHE A 453 -14.08 -11.09 -7.92
CA PHE A 453 -13.91 -10.06 -6.88
C PHE A 453 -14.37 -10.45 -5.46
N VAL A 454 -14.90 -11.66 -5.25
CA VAL A 454 -15.50 -12.07 -3.96
C VAL A 454 -14.71 -13.17 -3.28
N LYS A 455 -14.00 -13.99 -4.05
CA LYS A 455 -13.19 -15.08 -3.50
C LYS A 455 -12.12 -14.58 -2.49
N PRO A 456 -11.48 -13.40 -2.64
CA PRO A 456 -10.59 -12.84 -1.61
C PRO A 456 -11.27 -12.62 -0.25
N LEU A 457 -12.61 -12.46 -0.20
CA LEU A 457 -13.34 -12.34 1.07
C LEU A 457 -13.34 -13.63 1.88
N ALA A 458 -13.22 -14.80 1.24
CA ALA A 458 -13.06 -16.07 1.94
C ALA A 458 -11.76 -16.11 2.75
N VAL A 459 -10.66 -15.56 2.21
CA VAL A 459 -9.38 -15.43 2.92
C VAL A 459 -9.53 -14.60 4.19
N ASN A 460 -10.32 -13.51 4.13
CA ASN A 460 -10.64 -12.72 5.33
C ASN A 460 -11.41 -13.50 6.40
N ARG A 461 -12.24 -14.48 6.01
CA ARG A 461 -12.93 -15.37 6.96
C ARG A 461 -11.94 -16.38 7.58
N MET A 462 -11.11 -17.01 6.74
CA MET A 462 -10.07 -17.95 7.20
C MET A 462 -9.12 -17.29 8.20
N LEU A 463 -8.59 -16.11 7.88
CA LEU A 463 -7.72 -15.34 8.76
C LEU A 463 -8.38 -15.00 10.10
N ALA A 464 -9.69 -14.75 10.12
CA ALA A 464 -10.42 -14.45 11.35
C ALA A 464 -10.65 -15.67 12.25
N LEU A 465 -10.59 -16.89 11.69
CA LEU A 465 -10.75 -18.14 12.42
C LEU A 465 -9.45 -18.58 13.12
N ILE A 466 -8.27 -18.21 12.58
CA ILE A 466 -6.96 -18.60 13.14
C ILE A 466 -6.81 -18.23 14.63
N PRO A 467 -7.03 -16.96 15.05
CA PRO A 467 -6.84 -16.60 16.46
C PRO A 467 -7.81 -17.34 17.38
N GLN A 468 -9.04 -17.62 16.91
CA GLN A 468 -10.05 -18.35 17.67
C GLN A 468 -9.67 -19.82 17.83
N ALA A 469 -9.17 -20.45 16.76
CA ALA A 469 -8.70 -21.82 16.80
C ALA A 469 -7.49 -21.99 17.75
N ILE A 470 -6.54 -21.06 17.71
CA ILE A 470 -5.37 -21.07 18.60
C ILE A 470 -5.78 -20.85 20.06
N ALA A 471 -6.67 -19.90 20.34
CA ALA A 471 -7.17 -19.65 21.70
C ALA A 471 -7.89 -20.88 22.27
N GLN A 472 -8.77 -21.52 21.49
CA GLN A 472 -9.47 -22.74 21.90
C GLN A 472 -8.51 -23.90 22.19
N LEU A 473 -7.46 -24.04 21.37
CA LEU A 473 -6.41 -25.03 21.61
C LEU A 473 -5.64 -24.74 22.92
N GLN A 474 -5.30 -23.48 23.19
CA GLN A 474 -4.65 -23.05 24.43
C GLN A 474 -5.53 -23.28 25.67
N GLU A 475 -6.85 -23.17 25.52
CA GLU A 475 -7.84 -23.52 26.54
C GLU A 475 -8.04 -25.04 26.73
N GLY A 476 -7.32 -25.87 25.96
CA GLY A 476 -7.37 -27.34 26.04
C GLY A 476 -8.50 -27.99 25.24
N GLN A 477 -9.19 -27.24 24.37
CA GLN A 477 -10.21 -27.78 23.46
C GLN A 477 -9.54 -28.37 22.21
N LEU A 478 -9.32 -29.69 22.22
CA LEU A 478 -8.73 -30.42 21.09
C LEU A 478 -9.66 -30.46 19.86
N ASP A 479 -10.98 -30.53 20.08
CA ASP A 479 -12.01 -30.48 19.03
C ASP A 479 -12.50 -29.04 18.83
N SER A 480 -11.62 -28.17 18.34
CA SER A 480 -11.95 -26.76 18.09
C SER A 480 -12.98 -26.61 16.95
N PRO A 481 -14.19 -26.07 17.20
CA PRO A 481 -15.16 -25.78 16.14
C PRO A 481 -14.64 -24.72 15.17
N ALA A 482 -13.82 -23.77 15.64
CA ALA A 482 -13.21 -22.76 14.78
C ALA A 482 -12.20 -23.40 13.81
N PHE A 483 -11.42 -24.38 14.28
CA PHE A 483 -10.51 -25.13 13.41
C PHE A 483 -11.27 -25.97 12.38
N ALA A 484 -12.35 -26.64 12.78
CA ALA A 484 -13.19 -27.40 11.84
C ALA A 484 -13.85 -26.50 10.77
N GLU A 485 -14.25 -25.28 11.13
CA GLU A 485 -14.72 -24.28 10.18
C GLU A 485 -13.61 -23.83 9.23
N LEU A 486 -12.42 -23.56 9.76
CA LEU A 486 -11.25 -23.15 8.98
C LEU A 486 -10.89 -24.18 7.93
N THR A 487 -10.84 -25.47 8.31
CA THR A 487 -10.60 -26.57 7.37
C THR A 487 -11.64 -26.59 6.25
N ARG A 488 -12.92 -26.42 6.60
CA ARG A 488 -14.00 -26.42 5.59
C ARG A 488 -13.90 -25.25 4.62
N GLU A 489 -13.56 -24.06 5.11
CA GLU A 489 -13.36 -22.88 4.28
C GLU A 489 -12.14 -23.06 3.35
N ILE A 490 -11.04 -23.64 3.86
CA ILE A 490 -9.84 -23.95 3.05
C ILE A 490 -10.17 -24.97 1.96
N ASP A 491 -10.84 -26.08 2.31
CA ASP A 491 -11.25 -27.12 1.35
C ASP A 491 -12.14 -26.53 0.25
N ALA A 492 -13.11 -25.69 0.62
CA ALA A 492 -13.98 -25.00 -0.34
C ALA A 492 -13.21 -24.03 -1.25
N TYR A 493 -12.20 -23.33 -0.71
CA TYR A 493 -11.39 -22.40 -1.48
C TYR A 493 -10.48 -23.10 -2.49
N LEU A 494 -9.87 -24.22 -2.08
CA LEU A 494 -8.97 -25.04 -2.89
C LEU A 494 -9.67 -25.72 -4.07
N ALA A 495 -10.96 -26.03 -3.96
CA ALA A 495 -11.73 -26.69 -5.01
C ALA A 495 -11.61 -26.00 -6.38
N ASP A 496 -11.50 -24.66 -6.38
CA ASP A 496 -11.45 -23.83 -7.59
C ASP A 496 -10.20 -22.91 -7.63
N ALA A 497 -9.14 -23.22 -6.88
CA ALA A 497 -7.89 -22.43 -6.86
C ALA A 497 -6.65 -23.36 -7.00
N PRO A 498 -6.40 -23.90 -8.20
CA PRO A 498 -5.31 -24.86 -8.41
C PRO A 498 -3.89 -24.30 -8.20
N GLY A 499 -3.73 -22.98 -8.03
CA GLY A 499 -2.42 -22.33 -7.87
C GLY A 499 -1.62 -22.33 -9.17
N SER A 500 -0.56 -21.51 -9.23
CA SER A 500 0.33 -21.43 -10.40
C SER A 500 1.35 -22.57 -10.46
N GLY A 501 1.59 -23.27 -9.34
CA GLY A 501 2.61 -24.30 -9.21
C GLY A 501 4.06 -23.78 -9.19
N ILE A 502 4.25 -22.47 -9.38
CA ILE A 502 5.57 -21.81 -9.40
C ILE A 502 5.87 -21.23 -8.00
N ASP A 503 4.92 -20.46 -7.46
CA ASP A 503 5.07 -19.77 -6.17
C ASP A 503 3.98 -20.15 -5.18
N VAL A 504 4.29 -19.94 -3.89
CA VAL A 504 3.33 -20.10 -2.80
C VAL A 504 2.26 -19.00 -2.93
N PRO A 505 0.96 -19.33 -3.08
CA PRO A 505 -0.08 -18.34 -3.23
C PRO A 505 -0.14 -17.35 -2.06
N GLU A 506 -0.44 -16.07 -2.35
CA GLU A 506 -0.43 -15.00 -1.35
C GLU A 506 -1.34 -15.30 -0.15
N TRP A 507 -2.54 -15.85 -0.39
CA TRP A 507 -3.47 -16.19 0.68
C TRP A 507 -2.88 -17.18 1.68
N LEU A 508 -2.05 -18.13 1.22
CA LEU A 508 -1.41 -19.13 2.08
C LEU A 508 -0.29 -18.49 2.89
N GLN A 509 0.51 -17.60 2.29
CA GLN A 509 1.52 -16.81 3.00
C GLN A 509 0.86 -15.93 4.09
N GLN A 510 -0.31 -15.36 3.81
CA GLN A 510 -1.07 -14.59 4.80
C GLN A 510 -1.53 -15.46 5.99
N LEU A 511 -2.02 -16.68 5.74
CA LEU A 511 -2.38 -17.61 6.80
C LEU A 511 -1.15 -18.02 7.63
N GLU A 512 -0.03 -18.34 6.98
CA GLU A 512 1.22 -18.68 7.66
C GLU A 512 1.70 -17.53 8.56
N LYS A 513 1.67 -16.30 8.06
CA LYS A 513 2.05 -15.10 8.82
C LYS A 513 1.14 -14.90 10.03
N GLU A 514 -0.16 -15.11 9.88
CA GLU A 514 -1.10 -14.97 11.00
C GLU A 514 -0.89 -16.08 12.04
N VAL A 515 -0.65 -17.33 11.63
CA VAL A 515 -0.31 -18.41 12.57
C VAL A 515 0.99 -18.09 13.33
N LYS A 516 2.06 -17.70 12.61
CA LYS A 516 3.35 -17.32 13.22
C LYS A 516 3.18 -16.22 14.25
N ARG A 517 2.40 -15.17 13.94
CA ARG A 517 2.12 -14.06 14.87
C ARG A 517 1.55 -14.54 16.22
N HIS A 518 0.67 -15.53 16.24
CA HIS A 518 0.06 -16.03 17.48
C HIS A 518 0.87 -17.13 18.17
N VAL A 519 1.69 -17.88 17.43
CA VAL A 519 2.54 -18.95 17.97
C VAL A 519 3.87 -18.42 18.52
N GLU A 520 4.49 -17.45 17.84
CA GLU A 520 5.81 -16.89 18.17
C GLU A 520 5.74 -15.71 19.16
N SER A 521 4.59 -15.52 19.83
CA SER A 521 4.21 -14.38 20.70
C SER A 521 5.13 -14.07 21.92
N GLU A 522 6.34 -14.62 22.01
CA GLU A 522 7.34 -14.19 23.01
C GLU A 522 8.56 -13.46 22.44
N ASP A 523 8.84 -13.50 21.13
CA ASP A 523 9.99 -12.76 20.57
C ASP A 523 9.74 -12.33 19.11
N ARG A 524 9.87 -11.02 18.86
CA ARG A 524 9.85 -10.30 17.56
C ARG A 524 8.52 -9.65 17.16
N ASP A 525 8.19 -8.59 17.89
CA ASP A 525 7.28 -7.52 17.42
C ASP A 525 7.99 -6.64 16.36
N GLY A 526 8.47 -7.27 15.28
CA GLY A 526 9.37 -6.65 14.29
C GLY A 526 8.73 -6.26 12.96
N ASP A 527 7.61 -6.88 12.57
CA ASP A 527 7.09 -6.78 11.19
C ASP A 527 5.64 -6.29 11.09
N THR A 528 5.09 -5.73 12.16
CA THR A 528 3.83 -4.99 12.07
C THR A 528 4.08 -3.52 12.39
N GLU A 529 3.96 -2.65 11.39
CA GLU A 529 3.91 -1.18 11.54
C GLU A 529 2.78 -0.68 12.48
N GLU A 530 2.06 -1.59 13.14
CA GLU A 530 0.97 -1.30 14.07
C GLU A 530 1.55 -0.64 15.34
N LEU A 531 1.28 0.67 15.46
CA LEU A 531 1.41 1.35 16.73
C LEU A 531 0.60 0.59 17.79
N PRO A 532 1.14 0.38 19.00
CA PRO A 532 0.57 -0.54 19.97
C PRO A 532 -0.94 -0.32 20.17
N ALA A 533 -1.72 -1.38 19.94
CA ALA A 533 -3.18 -1.40 19.92
C ALA A 533 -3.87 -1.15 21.28
N HIS A 534 -3.14 -0.64 22.28
CA HIS A 534 -3.60 -0.50 23.66
C HIS A 534 -4.50 0.72 23.93
N PHE A 535 -4.79 1.56 22.93
CA PHE A 535 -5.64 2.74 23.14
C PHE A 535 -7.11 2.33 23.24
N ARG A 536 -7.88 2.85 24.18
CA ARG A 536 -9.30 2.49 24.29
C ARG A 536 -10.10 3.08 23.12
N ILE A 537 -11.02 2.31 22.53
CA ILE A 537 -12.02 2.85 21.60
C ILE A 537 -13.14 3.50 22.43
N ILE A 538 -13.40 4.78 22.16
CA ILE A 538 -14.50 5.55 22.77
C ILE A 538 -15.73 5.38 21.87
N PRO A 539 -16.78 4.65 22.32
CA PRO A 539 -17.99 4.45 21.52
C PRO A 539 -18.73 5.78 21.30
N VAL A 540 -19.35 5.90 20.13
CA VAL A 540 -20.11 7.08 19.70
C VAL A 540 -21.59 6.76 19.80
N SER A 541 -22.39 7.66 20.39
CA SER A 541 -23.85 7.44 20.41
C SER A 541 -24.47 7.63 19.03
N HIS A 542 -25.63 7.02 18.78
CA HIS A 542 -26.33 7.13 17.51
C HIS A 542 -26.58 8.60 17.09
N ASP A 543 -27.01 9.47 18.00
CA ASP A 543 -27.19 10.91 17.74
C ASP A 543 -25.87 11.63 17.40
N GLN A 544 -24.79 11.29 18.09
CA GLN A 544 -23.47 11.86 17.80
C GLN A 544 -23.01 11.46 16.40
N LEU A 545 -23.21 10.19 16.01
CA LEU A 545 -22.88 9.72 14.68
C LEU A 545 -23.71 10.43 13.60
N GLU A 546 -25.02 10.53 13.79
CA GLU A 546 -25.91 11.25 12.88
C GLU A 546 -25.49 12.71 12.69
N ARG A 547 -25.09 13.40 13.77
CA ARG A 547 -24.54 14.77 13.69
C ARG A 547 -23.24 14.82 12.89
N GLN A 548 -22.35 13.83 13.05
CA GLN A 548 -21.13 13.73 12.25
C GLN A 548 -21.44 13.50 10.78
N LEU A 549 -22.33 12.56 10.45
CA LEU A 549 -22.74 12.24 9.08
C LEU A 549 -23.41 13.44 8.37
N ARG A 550 -24.32 14.16 9.05
CA ARG A 550 -24.94 15.39 8.51
C ARG A 550 -23.94 16.49 8.17
N SER A 551 -22.79 16.50 8.85
CA SER A 551 -21.74 17.51 8.67
C SER A 551 -20.48 16.95 8.02
N TRP A 552 -20.51 15.71 7.49
CA TRP A 552 -19.35 14.93 7.08
C TRP A 552 -18.40 15.67 6.13
N ASN A 553 -18.96 16.39 5.16
CA ASN A 553 -18.19 17.15 4.18
C ASN A 553 -18.01 18.64 4.52
N ARG A 554 -18.60 19.14 5.61
CA ARG A 554 -18.46 20.55 6.02
C ARG A 554 -17.03 20.79 6.51
N SER A 555 -16.43 21.93 6.15
CA SER A 555 -15.08 22.29 6.59
C SER A 555 -14.94 22.24 8.12
N LEU A 556 -13.77 21.79 8.60
CA LEU A 556 -13.41 21.84 10.02
C LEU A 556 -13.08 23.26 10.50
N HIS A 557 -12.81 24.19 9.58
CA HIS A 557 -12.61 25.57 9.96
C HIS A 557 -13.92 26.16 10.47
N TYR A 558 -13.99 26.38 11.79
CA TYR A 558 -14.96 27.32 12.32
C TYR A 558 -14.71 28.65 11.62
N ALA A 559 -15.67 29.10 10.80
CA ALA A 559 -15.65 30.46 10.28
C ALA A 559 -15.43 31.37 11.49
N ARG A 560 -14.26 32.01 11.58
CA ARG A 560 -14.03 33.12 12.50
C ARG A 560 -15.23 34.04 12.31
N ARG A 561 -16.15 34.10 13.28
CA ARG A 561 -17.25 35.07 13.29
C ARG A 561 -16.60 36.40 12.93
N ARG A 562 -16.92 36.94 11.74
CA ARG A 562 -16.52 38.29 11.37
C ARG A 562 -16.94 39.16 12.56
N ARG A 563 -15.98 39.75 13.28
CA ARG A 563 -16.29 40.81 14.23
C ARG A 563 -17.17 41.80 13.46
N PRO A 564 -18.34 42.20 13.99
CA PRO A 564 -19.09 43.27 13.36
C PRO A 564 -18.13 44.45 13.29
N ARG A 565 -17.95 45.00 12.09
CA ARG A 565 -17.27 46.29 11.94
C ARG A 565 -18.09 47.28 12.75
N SER A 566 -17.59 47.66 13.92
CA SER A 566 -18.08 48.82 14.65
C SER A 566 -17.76 50.03 13.76
N GLY A 567 -18.81 50.52 13.08
CA GLY A 567 -18.84 51.86 12.52
C GLY A 567 -19.18 52.87 13.60
#